data_AF-A0A2E1NJL9-F1
#
_entry.id   AF-A0A2E1NJL9-F1
#
_cell.length_a   1.000
_cell.length_b   1.000
_cell.length_c   1.000
_cell.angle_alpha   90.00
_cell.angle_beta   90.00
_cell.angle_gamma   90.00
#
_symmetry.space_group_name_H-M   'P 1'
#
loop_
_entity.id
_entity.type
_entity.pdbx_description
1 polymer ?
#
loop_
_entity_poly.entity_id
_entity_poly.type
_entity_poly.pdbx_seq_one_letter_code
_entity_poly.pdbx_strand_id
1 'polypeptide(L)'
;FFSLLYKLKFIKDLLCIKITPKISFIIVLWLISTVPLAYILNNSWHPSALKVPTTYFDLKIGNLFYHFSYFLVGVILYSNQNIFVKIQKTNAILVLGILSISAFFVRLYSDHLTIGQVENLSEVAQTQFDPMLVFFNSVMIGMNSTFWCLFFIGLASKFTQSDSAVIRWLVELSYPIYIIHLIPVTMMSAVFYHAGLSQLTILPLAVITGFFVCVILYYIFIKFTPLNWLINGYSKSPLKIKFLGV
;
A
#
# COMPACT_ATOMS: atom_id res chain seq x y z
N PHE A 1 8.73 -12.91 18.29
CA PHE A 1 9.19 -11.50 18.40
C PHE A 1 8.09 -10.57 18.94
N PHE A 2 6.96 -10.41 18.24
CA PHE A 2 5.86 -9.52 18.68
C PHE A 2 5.29 -9.83 20.08
N SER A 3 5.09 -11.12 20.41
CA SER A 3 4.69 -11.58 21.76
C SER A 3 5.69 -11.20 22.87
N LEU A 4 6.97 -11.07 22.53
CA LEU A 4 8.04 -10.72 23.48
C LEU A 4 8.09 -9.20 23.71
N LEU A 5 7.93 -8.41 22.65
CA LEU A 5 7.81 -6.95 22.73
C LEU A 5 6.55 -6.50 23.47
N TYR A 6 5.43 -7.22 23.30
CA TYR A 6 4.17 -6.92 24.00
C TYR A 6 4.26 -7.08 25.54
N LYS A 7 5.26 -7.81 26.04
CA LYS A 7 5.51 -7.91 27.50
C LYS A 7 6.13 -6.64 28.09
N LEU A 8 6.71 -5.76 27.28
CA LEU A 8 7.24 -4.49 27.75
C LEU A 8 6.08 -3.52 28.00
N LYS A 9 5.95 -3.05 29.25
CA LYS A 9 4.84 -2.19 29.71
C LYS A 9 4.67 -0.96 28.84
N PHE A 10 5.75 -0.28 28.47
CA PHE A 10 5.73 0.88 27.58
C PHE A 10 5.13 0.56 26.19
N ILE A 11 5.51 -0.57 25.59
CA ILE A 11 5.00 -0.98 24.27
C ILE A 11 3.52 -1.33 24.37
N LYS A 12 3.12 -2.05 25.42
CA LYS A 12 1.72 -2.35 25.67
C LYS A 12 0.90 -1.07 25.83
N ASP A 13 1.39 -0.12 26.61
CA ASP A 13 0.71 1.16 26.86
C ASP A 13 0.59 1.97 25.56
N LEU A 14 1.63 2.01 24.71
CA LEU A 14 1.60 2.67 23.40
C LEU A 14 0.59 2.02 22.43
N LEU A 15 0.52 0.68 22.40
CA LEU A 15 -0.37 -0.04 21.49
C LEU A 15 -1.83 -0.01 21.96
N CYS A 16 -2.08 0.01 23.27
CA CYS A 16 -3.40 0.06 23.87
C CYS A 16 -3.93 1.48 24.09
N ILE A 17 -3.27 2.52 23.54
CA ILE A 17 -3.78 3.90 23.60
C ILE A 17 -5.19 3.95 23.01
N LYS A 18 -6.14 4.45 23.80
CA LYS A 18 -7.51 4.72 23.32
C LYS A 18 -7.48 5.83 22.28
N ILE A 19 -7.72 5.47 21.02
CA ILE A 19 -7.72 6.45 19.93
C ILE A 19 -8.96 7.35 20.01
N THR A 20 -8.73 8.60 20.41
CA THR A 20 -9.68 9.70 20.33
C THR A 20 -9.60 10.37 18.95
N PRO A 21 -10.60 11.18 18.53
CA PRO A 21 -10.54 11.90 17.25
C PRO A 21 -9.29 12.79 17.11
N LYS A 22 -8.86 13.42 18.22
CA LYS A 22 -7.63 14.22 18.26
C LYS A 22 -6.38 13.38 17.95
N ILE A 23 -6.26 12.22 18.59
CA ILE A 23 -5.15 11.29 18.36
C ILE A 23 -5.18 10.74 16.93
N SER A 24 -6.37 10.42 16.40
CA SER A 24 -6.53 9.99 15.02
C SER A 24 -6.04 11.03 14.02
N PHE A 25 -6.34 12.31 14.27
CA PHE A 25 -5.85 13.42 13.44
C PHE A 25 -4.32 13.55 13.51
N ILE A 26 -3.74 13.44 14.71
CA ILE A 26 -2.28 13.43 14.91
C ILE A 26 -1.62 12.27 14.15
N ILE A 27 -2.21 11.08 14.19
CA ILE A 27 -1.71 9.91 13.45
C ILE A 27 -1.73 10.16 11.94
N VAL A 28 -2.82 10.74 11.41
CA VAL A 28 -2.92 11.09 9.99
C VAL A 28 -1.86 12.12 9.59
N LEU A 29 -1.71 13.20 10.37
CA LEU A 29 -0.68 14.20 10.14
C LEU A 29 0.73 13.58 10.21
N TRP A 30 0.96 12.67 11.16
CA TRP A 30 2.22 11.95 11.28
C TRP A 30 2.52 11.15 10.01
N LEU A 31 1.58 10.33 9.55
CA LEU A 31 1.75 9.53 8.33
C LEU A 31 2.03 10.40 7.09
N ILE A 32 1.38 11.55 6.97
CA ILE A 32 1.64 12.51 5.88
C ILE A 32 3.08 13.04 5.99
N SER A 33 3.49 13.49 7.17
CA SER A 33 4.80 14.08 7.42
C SER A 33 5.97 13.10 7.34
N THR A 34 5.72 11.79 7.45
CA THR A 34 6.80 10.79 7.33
C THR A 34 7.45 10.75 5.94
N VAL A 35 6.73 11.15 4.89
CA VAL A 35 7.26 11.19 3.52
C VAL A 35 8.29 12.32 3.33
N PRO A 36 7.99 13.61 3.60
CA PRO A 36 9.01 14.67 3.57
C PRO A 36 10.17 14.38 4.54
N LEU A 37 9.87 13.84 5.73
CA LEU A 37 10.91 13.47 6.68
C LEU A 37 11.84 12.40 6.11
N ALA A 38 11.35 11.46 5.31
CA ALA A 38 12.19 10.47 4.65
C ALA A 38 13.16 11.09 3.64
N TYR A 39 12.74 12.11 2.87
CA TYR A 39 13.65 12.86 1.99
C TYR A 39 14.76 13.56 2.77
N ILE A 40 14.41 14.22 3.88
CA ILE A 40 15.37 14.90 4.76
C ILE A 40 16.37 13.89 5.36
N LEU A 41 15.86 12.77 5.89
CA LEU A 41 16.70 11.73 6.50
C LEU A 41 17.60 11.00 5.47
N ASN A 42 17.15 10.92 4.22
CA ASN A 42 17.96 10.38 3.12
C ASN A 42 18.93 11.40 2.54
N ASN A 43 18.96 12.63 3.06
CA ASN A 43 19.81 13.74 2.62
C ASN A 43 19.77 13.97 1.09
N SER A 44 18.59 13.81 0.49
CA SER A 44 18.43 13.93 -0.96
C SER A 44 17.06 14.49 -1.28
N TRP A 45 17.04 15.60 -2.01
CA TRP A 45 15.85 16.21 -2.59
C TRP A 45 15.59 15.74 -4.02
N HIS A 46 16.15 14.60 -4.40
CA HIS A 46 15.90 14.01 -5.69
C HIS A 46 14.68 13.07 -5.57
N PRO A 47 13.70 13.05 -6.51
CA PRO A 47 12.53 12.18 -6.45
C PRO A 47 12.85 10.69 -6.24
N SER A 48 14.01 10.23 -6.73
CA SER A 48 14.52 8.86 -6.52
C SER A 48 15.00 8.56 -5.09
N ALA A 49 15.01 9.53 -4.17
CA ALA A 49 15.39 9.32 -2.78
C ALA A 49 14.55 8.23 -2.12
N LEU A 50 13.26 8.14 -2.44
CA LEU A 50 12.34 7.09 -1.95
C LEU A 50 12.42 5.77 -2.71
N LYS A 51 13.33 5.62 -3.69
CA LYS A 51 13.48 4.35 -4.42
C LYS A 51 13.86 3.22 -3.48
N VAL A 52 13.27 2.05 -3.71
CA VAL A 52 13.55 0.82 -2.96
C VAL A 52 15.05 0.49 -3.08
N PRO A 53 15.72 0.12 -1.98
CA PRO A 53 17.11 -0.36 -2.01
C PRO A 53 17.29 -1.47 -3.04
N THR A 54 18.32 -1.35 -3.88
CA THR A 54 18.65 -2.40 -4.86
C THR A 54 19.55 -3.48 -4.25
N THR A 55 20.21 -3.17 -3.14
CA THR A 55 21.06 -4.09 -2.39
C THR A 55 20.72 -4.02 -0.90
N TYR A 56 21.01 -5.09 -0.15
CA TYR A 56 20.80 -5.13 1.30
C TYR A 56 21.61 -4.08 2.07
N PHE A 57 22.70 -3.58 1.49
CA PHE A 57 23.58 -2.58 2.10
C PHE A 57 23.19 -1.13 1.77
N ASP A 58 22.29 -0.91 0.81
CA ASP A 58 21.77 0.42 0.43
C ASP A 58 20.57 0.83 1.30
N LEU A 59 20.72 0.67 2.61
CA LEU A 59 19.65 0.89 3.57
C LEU A 59 19.43 2.38 3.82
N LYS A 60 18.38 2.92 3.18
CA LYS A 60 17.95 4.31 3.37
C LYS A 60 17.15 4.47 4.66
N ILE A 61 17.74 5.18 5.63
CA ILE A 61 17.17 5.41 6.97
C ILE A 61 15.79 6.10 6.88
N GLY A 62 15.63 7.06 5.97
CA GLY A 62 14.36 7.73 5.74
C GLY A 62 13.27 6.78 5.28
N ASN A 63 13.59 5.86 4.36
CA ASN A 63 12.63 4.85 3.88
C ASN A 63 12.24 3.89 5.01
N LEU A 64 13.22 3.48 5.82
CA LEU A 64 12.95 2.64 6.99
C LEU A 64 11.97 3.34 7.95
N PHE A 65 12.18 4.62 8.25
CA PHE A 65 11.32 5.38 9.14
C PHE A 65 9.90 5.57 8.59
N TYR A 66 9.79 5.85 7.29
CA TYR A 66 8.53 5.93 6.57
C TYR A 66 7.75 4.62 6.66
N HIS A 67 8.34 3.50 6.22
CA HIS A 67 7.67 2.20 6.25
C HIS A 67 7.36 1.72 7.67
N PHE A 68 8.28 1.95 8.61
CA PHE A 68 8.08 1.60 10.02
C PHE A 68 6.91 2.37 10.64
N SER A 69 6.73 3.64 10.29
CA SER A 69 5.60 4.45 10.78
C SER A 69 4.25 3.88 10.33
N TYR A 70 4.13 3.48 9.05
CA TYR A 70 2.93 2.83 8.54
C TYR A 70 2.68 1.47 9.22
N PHE A 71 3.73 0.68 9.41
CA PHE A 71 3.65 -0.57 10.15
C PHE A 71 3.15 -0.36 11.59
N LEU A 72 3.73 0.60 12.32
CA LEU A 72 3.36 0.90 13.70
C LEU A 72 1.90 1.33 13.80
N VAL A 73 1.43 2.20 12.90
CA VAL A 73 0.01 2.60 12.87
C VAL A 73 -0.88 1.39 12.58
N GLY A 74 -0.49 0.51 11.67
CA GLY A 74 -1.20 -0.75 11.43
C GLY A 74 -1.35 -1.61 12.68
N VAL A 75 -0.30 -1.72 13.49
CA VAL A 75 -0.31 -2.45 14.77
C VAL A 75 -1.21 -1.77 15.81
N ILE A 76 -1.17 -0.43 15.89
CA ILE A 76 -2.03 0.34 16.79
C ILE A 76 -3.51 0.15 16.39
N LEU A 77 -3.83 0.19 15.09
CA LEU A 77 -5.18 -0.06 14.58
C LEU A 77 -5.64 -1.49 14.87
N TYR A 78 -4.77 -2.49 14.72
CA TYR A 78 -5.07 -3.88 15.05
C TYR A 78 -5.43 -4.05 16.54
N SER A 79 -4.74 -3.34 17.43
CA SER A 79 -5.02 -3.34 18.87
C SER A 79 -6.30 -2.57 19.23
N ASN A 80 -6.78 -1.69 18.34
CA ASN A 80 -7.93 -0.80 18.55
C ASN A 80 -9.05 -1.00 17.51
N GLN A 81 -9.50 -2.25 17.35
CA GLN A 81 -10.49 -2.63 16.32
C GLN A 81 -11.81 -1.84 16.39
N ASN A 82 -12.17 -1.28 17.54
CA ASN A 82 -13.33 -0.41 17.73
C ASN A 82 -13.36 0.80 16.78
N ILE A 83 -12.21 1.22 16.25
CA ILE A 83 -12.11 2.32 15.28
C ILE A 83 -12.78 1.95 13.96
N PHE A 84 -12.72 0.67 13.56
CA PHE A 84 -13.31 0.22 12.31
C PHE A 84 -14.83 0.42 12.29
N VAL A 85 -15.51 0.33 13.45
CA VAL A 85 -16.94 0.65 13.59
C VAL A 85 -17.27 2.09 13.19
N LYS A 86 -16.34 3.04 13.39
CA LYS A 86 -16.52 4.43 12.98
C LYS A 86 -16.22 4.64 11.51
N ILE A 87 -15.15 4.03 10.99
CA ILE A 87 -14.68 4.20 9.61
C ILE A 87 -15.57 3.45 8.61
N GLN A 88 -16.18 2.32 9.00
CA GLN A 88 -17.06 1.54 8.12
C GLN A 88 -18.40 2.21 7.79
N LYS A 89 -18.74 3.33 8.47
CA LYS A 89 -19.99 4.06 8.19
C LYS A 89 -19.96 4.60 6.77
N THR A 90 -21.07 4.47 6.04
CA THR A 90 -21.16 4.92 4.63
C THR A 90 -20.74 6.36 4.44
N ASN A 91 -21.15 7.27 5.34
CA ASN A 91 -20.77 8.68 5.27
C ASN A 91 -19.25 8.88 5.41
N ALA A 92 -18.60 8.12 6.31
CA ALA A 92 -17.14 8.20 6.49
C ALA A 92 -16.40 7.66 5.26
N ILE A 93 -16.88 6.54 4.68
CA ILE A 93 -16.32 5.98 3.43
C ILE A 93 -16.48 6.96 2.27
N LEU A 94 -17.64 7.62 2.13
CA LEU A 94 -17.87 8.61 1.07
C LEU A 94 -16.93 9.82 1.22
N VAL A 95 -16.79 10.37 2.42
CA VAL A 95 -15.86 11.47 2.69
C VAL A 95 -14.42 11.05 2.39
N LEU A 96 -13.99 9.89 2.86
CA LEU A 96 -12.65 9.35 2.57
C LEU A 96 -12.45 9.09 1.08
N GLY A 97 -13.48 8.64 0.36
CA GLY A 97 -13.44 8.43 -1.08
C GLY A 97 -13.24 9.74 -1.84
N ILE A 98 -14.01 10.78 -1.50
CA ILE A 98 -13.85 12.13 -2.08
C ILE A 98 -12.45 12.67 -1.79
N LEU A 99 -11.97 12.55 -0.55
CA LEU A 99 -10.62 12.98 -0.16
C LEU A 99 -9.51 12.20 -0.88
N SER A 100 -9.71 10.91 -1.12
CA SER A 100 -8.73 10.07 -1.82
C SER A 100 -8.64 10.42 -3.30
N ILE A 101 -9.79 10.62 -3.95
CA ILE A 101 -9.85 11.03 -5.36
C ILE A 101 -9.28 12.44 -5.54
N SER A 102 -9.64 13.38 -4.65
CA SER A 102 -9.09 14.74 -4.74
C SER A 102 -7.58 14.75 -4.50
N ALA A 103 -7.08 14.05 -3.48
CA ALA A 103 -5.65 13.92 -3.23
C ALA A 103 -4.91 13.23 -4.39
N PHE A 104 -5.55 12.29 -5.08
CA PHE A 104 -4.99 11.66 -6.29
C PHE A 104 -4.78 12.67 -7.41
N PHE A 105 -5.78 13.49 -7.74
CA PHE A 105 -5.63 14.53 -8.77
C PHE A 105 -4.59 15.59 -8.39
N VAL A 106 -4.59 16.04 -7.12
CA VAL A 106 -3.59 17.00 -6.65
C VAL A 106 -2.19 16.41 -6.71
N ARG A 107 -2.04 15.12 -6.38
CA ARG A 107 -0.77 14.40 -6.54
C ARG A 107 -0.35 14.33 -8.01
N LEU A 108 -1.25 13.96 -8.93
CA LEU A 108 -0.93 13.90 -10.36
C LEU A 108 -0.44 15.25 -10.88
N TYR A 109 -1.09 16.34 -10.47
CA TYR A 109 -0.66 17.69 -10.79
C TYR A 109 0.72 18.02 -10.22
N SER A 110 0.96 17.67 -8.96
CA SER A 110 2.25 17.86 -8.29
C SER A 110 3.39 17.03 -8.93
N ASP A 111 3.12 15.78 -9.32
CA ASP A 111 4.07 14.92 -10.03
C ASP A 111 4.38 15.50 -11.43
N HIS A 112 3.39 16.05 -12.13
CA HIS A 112 3.61 16.75 -13.40
C HIS A 112 4.49 18.00 -13.24
N LEU A 113 4.25 18.81 -12.19
CA LEU A 113 5.06 20.00 -11.90
C LEU A 113 6.50 19.67 -11.51
N THR A 114 6.74 18.52 -10.88
CA THR A 114 8.09 18.13 -10.43
C THR A 114 8.87 17.34 -11.47
N ILE A 115 8.27 16.29 -12.06
CA ILE A 115 8.96 15.32 -12.93
C ILE A 115 8.49 15.45 -14.39
N GLY A 116 7.25 15.89 -14.62
CA GLY A 116 6.64 15.99 -15.94
C GLY A 116 7.30 17.00 -16.89
N GLN A 117 8.22 17.83 -16.41
CA GLN A 117 9.02 18.74 -17.24
C GLN A 117 10.24 18.06 -17.90
N VAL A 118 10.57 16.82 -17.50
CA VAL A 118 11.74 16.10 -18.04
C VAL A 118 11.30 15.23 -19.21
N GLU A 119 11.72 15.57 -20.42
CA GLU A 119 11.33 14.89 -21.67
C GLU A 119 11.87 13.46 -21.77
N ASN A 120 13.04 13.18 -21.15
CA ASN A 120 13.68 11.86 -21.18
C ASN A 120 13.89 11.29 -19.76
N LEU A 121 13.41 10.06 -19.51
CA LEU A 121 13.64 9.33 -18.24
C LEU A 121 15.12 9.13 -17.89
N SER A 122 16.01 9.10 -18.89
CA SER A 122 17.46 9.00 -18.69
C SER A 122 18.08 10.28 -18.10
N GLU A 123 17.46 11.44 -18.35
CA GLU A 123 17.93 12.74 -17.88
C GLU A 123 17.44 13.04 -16.46
N VAL A 124 16.32 12.44 -16.05
CA VAL A 124 15.74 12.58 -14.70
C VAL A 124 16.78 12.35 -13.60
N ALA A 125 17.72 11.41 -13.77
CA ALA A 125 18.74 11.11 -12.77
C ALA A 125 19.83 12.19 -12.63
N GLN A 126 19.99 13.06 -13.62
CA GLN A 126 20.99 14.13 -13.66
C GLN A 126 20.37 15.51 -13.44
N THR A 127 19.04 15.64 -13.56
CA THR A 127 18.31 16.88 -13.33
C THR A 127 18.35 17.29 -11.86
N GLN A 128 18.69 18.55 -11.61
CA GLN A 128 18.52 19.16 -10.29
C GLN A 128 17.07 19.60 -10.14
N PHE A 129 16.39 19.07 -9.13
CA PHE A 129 15.02 19.44 -8.79
C PHE A 129 14.99 20.53 -7.74
N ASP A 130 14.02 21.46 -7.85
CA ASP A 130 13.78 22.45 -6.81
C ASP A 130 13.34 21.75 -5.50
N PRO A 131 14.09 21.90 -4.39
CA PRO A 131 13.75 21.29 -3.12
C PRO A 131 12.36 21.65 -2.60
N MET A 132 11.85 22.86 -2.89
CA MET A 132 10.52 23.27 -2.46
C MET A 132 9.41 22.51 -3.20
N LEU A 133 9.58 22.31 -4.51
CA LEU A 133 8.64 21.51 -5.29
C LEU A 133 8.66 20.04 -4.88
N VAL A 134 9.84 19.49 -4.60
CA VAL A 134 10.00 18.11 -4.12
C VAL A 134 9.40 17.93 -2.72
N PHE A 135 9.58 18.91 -1.83
CA PHE A 135 8.94 18.92 -0.53
C PHE A 135 7.41 18.93 -0.67
N PHE A 136 6.85 19.84 -1.46
CA PHE A 136 5.41 19.89 -1.72
C PHE A 136 4.91 18.53 -2.27
N ASN A 137 5.61 17.97 -3.25
CA ASN A 137 5.25 16.68 -3.82
C ASN A 137 5.30 15.54 -2.80
N SER A 138 6.30 15.54 -1.92
CA SER A 138 6.41 14.53 -0.86
C SER A 138 5.22 14.59 0.12
N VAL A 139 4.71 15.79 0.45
CA VAL A 139 3.49 15.95 1.27
C VAL A 139 2.28 15.41 0.51
N MET A 140 2.17 15.68 -0.79
CA MET A 140 1.06 15.17 -1.62
C MET A 140 1.09 13.64 -1.74
N ILE A 141 2.27 13.03 -1.85
CA ILE A 141 2.45 11.57 -1.79
C ILE A 141 1.94 11.05 -0.45
N GLY A 142 2.33 11.67 0.67
CA GLY A 142 1.89 11.29 2.02
C GLY A 142 0.37 11.38 2.20
N MET A 143 -0.24 12.48 1.74
CA MET A 143 -1.70 12.68 1.77
C MET A 143 -2.44 11.62 0.96
N ASN A 144 -2.05 11.46 -0.30
CA ASN A 144 -2.67 10.49 -1.20
C ASN A 144 -2.61 9.07 -0.59
N SER A 145 -1.42 8.64 -0.16
CA SER A 145 -1.22 7.31 0.43
C SER A 145 -2.09 7.09 1.67
N THR A 146 -2.11 8.07 2.57
CA THR A 146 -2.86 7.97 3.84
C THR A 146 -4.36 7.90 3.61
N PHE A 147 -4.91 8.74 2.73
CA PHE A 147 -6.35 8.73 2.44
C PHE A 147 -6.79 7.46 1.74
N TRP A 148 -6.04 6.99 0.73
CA TRP A 148 -6.34 5.71 0.08
C TRP A 148 -6.30 4.54 1.06
N CYS A 149 -5.30 4.49 1.95
CA CYS A 149 -5.23 3.46 3.00
C CYS A 149 -6.47 3.51 3.90
N LEU A 150 -6.85 4.67 4.42
CA LEU A 150 -8.03 4.81 5.28
C LEU A 150 -9.34 4.46 4.55
N PHE A 151 -9.46 4.88 3.29
CA PHE A 151 -10.61 4.55 2.43
C PHE A 151 -10.74 3.04 2.24
N PHE A 152 -9.66 2.34 1.84
CA PHE A 152 -9.68 0.90 1.66
C PHE A 152 -9.89 0.15 2.96
N ILE A 153 -9.33 0.61 4.08
CA ILE A 153 -9.60 0.05 5.41
C ILE A 153 -11.10 0.14 5.74
N GLY A 154 -11.72 1.30 5.50
CA GLY A 154 -13.16 1.51 5.70
C GLY A 154 -14.03 0.61 4.84
N LEU A 155 -13.69 0.53 3.55
CA LEU A 155 -14.36 -0.30 2.56
C LEU A 155 -14.25 -1.80 2.92
N ALA A 156 -13.04 -2.26 3.21
CA ALA A 156 -12.78 -3.65 3.60
C ALA A 156 -13.49 -4.00 4.91
N SER A 157 -13.50 -3.11 5.90
CA SER A 157 -14.19 -3.32 7.18
C SER A 157 -15.70 -3.51 6.99
N LYS A 158 -16.31 -2.73 6.08
CA LYS A 158 -17.74 -2.85 5.75
C LYS A 158 -18.05 -4.14 5.00
N PHE A 159 -17.22 -4.56 4.04
CA PHE A 159 -17.47 -5.75 3.23
C PHE A 159 -17.16 -7.06 3.94
N THR A 160 -16.10 -7.11 4.75
CA THR A 160 -15.64 -8.35 5.42
C THR A 160 -16.64 -8.86 6.47
N GLN A 161 -17.60 -8.04 6.90
CA GLN A 161 -18.69 -8.46 7.79
C GLN A 161 -19.77 -9.31 7.08
N SER A 162 -19.67 -9.50 5.77
CA SER A 162 -20.63 -10.31 5.03
C SER A 162 -20.06 -11.70 4.70
N ASP A 163 -20.86 -12.74 4.89
CA ASP A 163 -20.51 -14.16 4.65
C ASP A 163 -20.44 -14.55 3.15
N SER A 164 -20.11 -13.59 2.28
CA SER A 164 -20.12 -13.81 0.84
C SER A 164 -18.99 -14.73 0.40
N ALA A 165 -19.32 -15.76 -0.38
CA ALA A 165 -18.34 -16.65 -1.01
C ALA A 165 -17.35 -15.89 -1.90
N VAL A 166 -17.80 -14.80 -2.54
CA VAL A 166 -16.95 -13.94 -3.37
C VAL A 166 -15.90 -13.23 -2.53
N ILE A 167 -16.27 -12.75 -1.34
CA ILE A 167 -15.33 -12.07 -0.44
C ILE A 167 -14.30 -13.06 0.09
N ARG A 168 -14.73 -14.26 0.47
CA ARG A 168 -13.81 -15.32 0.89
C ARG A 168 -12.81 -15.67 -0.22
N TRP A 169 -13.27 -15.73 -1.47
CA TRP A 169 -12.42 -15.95 -2.64
C TRP A 169 -11.44 -14.81 -2.88
N LEU A 170 -11.87 -13.55 -2.79
CA LEU A 170 -10.99 -12.37 -2.91
C LEU A 170 -9.94 -12.32 -1.80
N VAL A 171 -10.31 -12.68 -0.56
CA VAL A 171 -9.37 -12.76 0.57
C VAL A 171 -8.31 -13.83 0.33
N GLU A 172 -8.70 -15.01 -0.17
CA GLU A 172 -7.75 -16.08 -0.54
C GLU A 172 -6.78 -15.63 -1.63
N LEU A 173 -7.25 -14.87 -2.62
CA LEU A 173 -6.44 -14.37 -3.72
C LEU A 173 -5.53 -13.20 -3.35
N SER A 174 -5.87 -12.43 -2.32
CA SER A 174 -5.20 -11.16 -2.00
C SER A 174 -3.68 -11.28 -1.86
N TYR A 175 -3.21 -12.30 -1.13
CA TYR A 175 -1.78 -12.49 -0.87
C TYR A 175 -1.00 -13.04 -2.08
N PRO A 176 -1.45 -14.10 -2.78
CA PRO A 176 -0.81 -14.52 -4.03
C PRO A 176 -0.74 -13.41 -5.07
N ILE A 177 -1.85 -12.68 -5.30
CA ILE A 177 -1.90 -11.58 -6.26
C ILE A 177 -0.95 -10.47 -5.83
N TYR A 178 -0.90 -10.11 -4.55
CA TYR A 178 0.07 -9.12 -4.04
C TYR A 178 1.52 -9.46 -4.42
N ILE A 179 1.92 -10.73 -4.41
CA ILE A 179 3.28 -11.13 -4.78
C ILE A 179 3.52 -10.99 -6.29
N ILE A 180 2.58 -11.44 -7.11
CA ILE A 180 2.81 -11.59 -8.56
C ILE A 180 2.40 -10.38 -9.39
N HIS A 181 1.53 -9.49 -8.88
CA HIS A 181 0.85 -8.48 -9.71
C HIS A 181 1.75 -7.48 -10.41
N LEU A 182 2.95 -7.22 -9.90
CA LEU A 182 3.82 -6.19 -10.44
C LEU A 182 4.21 -6.50 -11.90
N ILE A 183 4.51 -7.76 -12.22
CA ILE A 183 4.90 -8.14 -13.59
C ILE A 183 3.70 -8.04 -14.56
N PRO A 184 2.54 -8.70 -14.32
CA PRO A 184 1.41 -8.60 -15.23
C PRO A 184 0.89 -7.18 -15.41
N VAL A 185 0.79 -6.39 -14.34
CA VAL A 185 0.27 -5.01 -14.43
C VAL A 185 1.22 -4.12 -15.24
N THR A 186 2.53 -4.23 -15.04
CA THR A 186 3.52 -3.44 -15.81
C THR A 186 3.55 -3.86 -17.29
N MET A 187 3.52 -5.16 -17.58
CA MET A 187 3.44 -5.66 -18.96
C MET A 187 2.16 -5.19 -19.66
N MET A 188 1.00 -5.31 -19.02
CA MET A 188 -0.27 -4.85 -19.60
C MET A 188 -0.27 -3.33 -19.83
N SER A 189 0.31 -2.56 -18.91
CA SER A 189 0.45 -1.11 -19.07
C SER A 189 1.30 -0.76 -20.29
N ALA A 190 2.41 -1.47 -20.52
CA ALA A 190 3.26 -1.27 -21.70
C ALA A 190 2.55 -1.62 -23.01
N VAL A 191 1.82 -2.74 -23.03
CA VAL A 191 1.01 -3.15 -24.19
C VAL A 191 -0.04 -2.09 -24.54
N PHE A 192 -0.76 -1.58 -23.55
CA PHE A 192 -1.77 -0.53 -23.76
C PHE A 192 -1.18 0.82 -24.15
N TYR A 193 0.01 1.14 -23.64
CA TYR A 193 0.75 2.31 -24.06
C TYR A 193 1.15 2.21 -25.55
N HIS A 194 1.70 1.07 -25.97
CA HIS A 194 2.01 0.83 -27.39
C HIS A 194 0.77 0.79 -28.29
N ALA A 195 -0.40 0.43 -27.75
CA ALA A 195 -1.68 0.50 -28.45
C ALA A 195 -2.22 1.93 -28.61
N GLY A 196 -1.52 2.95 -28.12
CA GLY A 196 -1.91 4.36 -28.25
C GLY A 196 -3.08 4.77 -27.36
N LEU A 197 -3.40 3.99 -26.32
CA LEU A 197 -4.46 4.35 -25.38
C LEU A 197 -4.04 5.55 -24.52
N SER A 198 -5.02 6.36 -24.11
CA SER A 198 -4.76 7.48 -23.20
C SER A 198 -4.37 6.98 -21.81
N GLN A 199 -3.53 7.72 -21.07
CA GLN A 199 -3.11 7.33 -19.71
C GLN A 199 -4.29 7.09 -18.76
N LEU A 200 -5.36 7.87 -18.88
CA LEU A 200 -6.57 7.70 -18.08
C LEU A 200 -7.31 6.39 -18.37
N THR A 201 -7.17 5.86 -19.59
CA THR A 201 -7.72 4.57 -20.00
C THR A 201 -6.80 3.42 -19.63
N ILE A 202 -5.48 3.61 -19.78
CA ILE A 202 -4.47 2.59 -19.47
C ILE A 202 -4.57 2.15 -18.02
N LEU A 203 -4.66 3.10 -17.08
CA LEU A 203 -4.63 2.80 -15.64
C LEU A 203 -5.73 1.80 -15.21
N PRO A 204 -7.03 2.07 -15.39
CA PRO A 204 -8.08 1.13 -14.99
C PRO A 204 -8.01 -0.18 -15.79
N LEU A 205 -7.67 -0.11 -17.08
CA LEU A 205 -7.62 -1.30 -17.93
C LEU A 205 -6.48 -2.24 -17.50
N ALA A 206 -5.29 -1.70 -17.23
CA ALA A 206 -4.14 -2.46 -16.74
C ALA A 206 -4.40 -3.11 -15.38
N VAL A 207 -5.13 -2.44 -14.48
CA VAL A 207 -5.55 -3.02 -13.19
C VAL A 207 -6.49 -4.20 -13.41
N ILE A 208 -7.51 -4.04 -14.26
CA ILE A 208 -8.50 -5.08 -14.54
C ILE A 208 -7.83 -6.29 -15.22
N THR A 209 -7.12 -6.06 -16.33
CA THR A 209 -6.49 -7.16 -17.08
C THR A 209 -5.35 -7.79 -16.30
N GLY A 210 -4.55 -6.99 -15.59
CA GLY A 210 -3.49 -7.47 -14.71
C GLY A 210 -4.05 -8.37 -13.62
N PHE A 211 -5.17 -7.99 -12.98
CA PHE A 211 -5.84 -8.84 -11.99
C PHE A 211 -6.27 -10.18 -12.58
N PHE A 212 -6.93 -10.19 -13.74
CA PHE A 212 -7.35 -11.44 -14.38
C PHE A 212 -6.17 -12.35 -14.74
N VAL A 213 -5.09 -11.78 -15.28
CA VAL A 213 -3.87 -12.53 -15.57
C VAL A 213 -3.28 -13.12 -14.29
N CYS A 214 -3.24 -12.35 -13.19
CA CYS A 214 -2.76 -12.84 -11.89
C CYS A 214 -3.63 -13.99 -11.36
N VAL A 215 -4.95 -13.89 -11.50
CA VAL A 215 -5.87 -14.98 -11.12
C VAL A 215 -5.57 -16.23 -11.94
N ILE A 216 -5.42 -16.12 -13.26
CA ILE A 216 -5.06 -17.26 -14.13
C ILE A 216 -3.74 -17.89 -13.67
N LEU A 217 -2.71 -17.07 -13.47
CA LEU A 217 -1.40 -17.54 -13.00
C LEU A 217 -1.49 -18.22 -11.63
N TYR A 218 -2.29 -17.69 -10.71
CA TYR A 218 -2.54 -18.32 -9.41
C TYR A 218 -3.13 -19.72 -9.56
N TYR A 219 -4.15 -19.89 -10.40
CA TYR A 219 -4.80 -21.19 -10.58
C TYR A 219 -3.91 -22.20 -11.30
N ILE A 220 -3.08 -21.77 -12.25
CA ILE A 220 -2.16 -22.64 -13.00
C ILE A 220 -0.96 -23.06 -12.14
N PHE A 221 -0.30 -22.11 -11.49
CA PHE A 221 1.01 -22.33 -10.88
C PHE A 221 1.00 -22.47 -9.36
N ILE A 222 0.01 -21.91 -8.67
CA ILE A 222 0.01 -21.83 -7.21
C ILE A 222 -1.03 -22.77 -6.61
N LYS A 223 -2.32 -22.60 -6.91
CA LYS A 223 -3.43 -23.20 -6.16
C LYS A 223 -3.32 -24.72 -5.97
N PHE A 224 -2.93 -25.42 -7.04
CA PHE A 224 -2.83 -26.88 -7.07
C PHE A 224 -1.38 -27.38 -7.04
N THR A 225 -0.45 -26.58 -6.51
CA THR A 225 0.94 -26.98 -6.32
C THR A 225 1.33 -26.85 -4.84
N PRO A 226 2.42 -27.51 -4.40
CA PRO A 226 2.98 -27.33 -3.06
C PRO A 226 3.29 -25.86 -2.73
N LEU A 227 3.42 -25.00 -3.74
CA LEU A 227 3.64 -23.57 -3.58
C LEU A 227 2.49 -22.89 -2.82
N ASN A 228 1.27 -23.44 -2.90
CA ASN A 228 0.15 -22.96 -2.10
C ASN A 228 0.37 -23.13 -0.58
N TRP A 229 1.18 -24.11 -0.15
CA TRP A 229 1.52 -24.27 1.27
C TRP A 229 2.34 -23.10 1.78
N LEU A 230 3.28 -22.61 0.96
CA LEU A 230 4.13 -21.48 1.28
C LEU A 230 3.34 -20.17 1.26
N ILE A 231 2.49 -19.99 0.24
CA ILE A 231 1.82 -18.72 -0.02
C ILE A 231 0.57 -18.55 0.84
N ASN A 232 -0.37 -19.51 0.81
CA ASN A 232 -1.66 -19.40 1.52
C ASN A 232 -1.67 -20.12 2.88
N GLY A 233 -0.58 -20.80 3.22
CA GLY A 233 -0.44 -21.59 4.42
C GLY A 233 -0.99 -23.02 4.26
N TYR A 234 -0.31 -23.98 4.90
CA TYR A 234 -0.66 -25.40 4.84
C TYR A 234 -2.12 -25.69 5.24
N SER A 235 -2.63 -24.99 6.26
CA SER A 235 -3.99 -25.17 6.77
C SER A 235 -5.10 -24.73 5.80
N LYS A 236 -4.78 -24.04 4.71
CA LYS A 236 -5.77 -23.62 3.69
C LYS A 236 -5.57 -24.29 2.35
N SER A 237 -4.54 -25.12 2.19
CA SER A 237 -4.23 -25.75 0.91
C SER A 237 -5.17 -26.91 0.58
N PRO A 238 -5.57 -27.08 -0.70
CA PRO A 238 -6.30 -28.26 -1.14
C PRO A 238 -5.39 -29.50 -1.16
N LEU A 239 -4.07 -29.33 -1.28
CA LEU A 239 -3.07 -30.41 -1.28
C LEU A 239 -2.59 -30.78 0.13
N LYS A 240 -3.46 -30.70 1.14
CA LYS A 240 -3.07 -31.19 2.47
C LYS A 240 -2.81 -32.68 2.38
N ILE A 241 -1.60 -33.07 2.73
CA ILE A 241 -1.31 -34.47 3.01
C ILE A 241 -1.96 -34.73 4.37
N LYS A 242 -3.06 -35.48 4.40
CA LYS A 242 -3.52 -36.12 5.63
C LYS A 242 -2.43 -37.12 6.00
N PHE A 243 -1.40 -36.67 6.72
CA PHE A 243 -0.58 -37.61 7.46
C PHE A 243 -1.53 -38.35 8.38
N LEU A 244 -1.49 -39.69 8.32
CA LEU A 244 -2.35 -40.58 9.09
C LEU A 244 -2.47 -40.06 10.53
N GLY A 245 -3.71 -40.02 11.01
CA GLY A 245 -3.96 -39.88 12.44
C GLY A 245 -3.22 -40.99 13.18
N VAL A 246 -2.37 -40.55 14.11
CA VAL A 246 -2.25 -41.12 15.44
C VAL A 246 -2.51 -39.96 16.40
#